data_AF-A0A1H5EEJ2-F1
#
_entry.id   AF-A0A1H5EEJ2-F1
#
_cell.length_a   1.000
_cell.length_b   1.000
_cell.length_c   1.000
_cell.angle_alpha   90.00
_cell.angle_beta   90.00
_cell.angle_gamma   90.00
#
_symmetry.space_group_name_H-M   'P 1'
#
loop_
_entity.id
_entity.type
_entity.pdbx_description
1 polymer ?
#
loop_
_entity_poly.entity_id
_entity_poly.type
_entity_poly.pdbx_seq_one_letter_code
_entity_poly.pdbx_strand_id
1 'polypeptide(L)'
;MEDELFPRARARIAPGAVHVPDWLDPDRQRALLAACRDWARPPAGLRTVRTPGGGTMTARQVCLGWHWHPYAYARTVVDGDGGPVKPFPAWLGDLGRRAVTDALGPAAAGGLSYDIALINFYDADARMGMHRDADEKSDAPVVSLSLGDTCVFRFGNTETRTKPYQDVELRSGDLFVFGDESRLAYHGVPRVYPGTAPPELGLTGRLNVTLRVSGL
;
A
#
# COMPACT_ATOMS: atom_id res chain seq x y z
N MET A 1 13.22 16.26 -12.81
CA MET A 1 12.96 17.24 -13.88
C MET A 1 11.54 16.94 -14.32
N GLU A 2 10.57 17.71 -13.84
CA GLU A 2 9.15 17.48 -14.08
C GLU A 2 8.75 18.12 -15.42
N ASP A 3 8.44 17.28 -16.40
CA ASP A 3 7.89 17.66 -17.71
C ASP A 3 6.35 17.82 -17.66
N GLU A 4 5.81 18.42 -16.60
CA GLU A 4 4.37 18.73 -16.54
C GLU A 4 4.13 20.23 -16.35
N LEU A 5 3.41 20.82 -17.32
CA LEU A 5 3.06 22.25 -17.36
C LEU A 5 2.16 22.67 -16.18
N PHE A 6 1.50 21.71 -15.52
CA PHE A 6 0.61 21.93 -14.39
C PHE A 6 0.83 20.88 -13.30
N PRO A 7 0.76 21.26 -12.02
CA PRO A 7 0.86 20.30 -10.92
C PRO A 7 -0.31 19.32 -10.94
N ARG A 8 -0.04 18.06 -10.57
CA ARG A 8 -1.05 17.02 -10.47
C ARG A 8 -1.99 17.33 -9.32
N ALA A 9 -3.30 17.37 -9.60
CA ALA A 9 -4.31 17.76 -8.62
C ALA A 9 -4.85 16.56 -7.83
N ARG A 10 -5.19 16.80 -6.55
CA ARG A 10 -6.00 15.88 -5.74
C ARG A 10 -7.29 15.51 -6.49
N ALA A 11 -7.59 14.22 -6.55
CA ALA A 11 -8.76 13.71 -7.25
C ALA A 11 -9.57 12.75 -6.38
N ARG A 12 -10.90 12.91 -6.38
CA ARG A 12 -11.83 11.91 -5.85
C ARG A 12 -12.14 10.91 -6.96
N ILE A 13 -11.66 9.68 -6.80
CA ILE A 13 -11.74 8.59 -7.78
C ILE A 13 -13.11 7.90 -7.70
N ALA A 14 -13.61 7.71 -6.47
CA ALA A 14 -14.94 7.20 -6.17
C ALA A 14 -15.42 7.77 -4.81
N PRO A 15 -16.69 7.64 -4.41
CA PRO A 15 -17.12 7.91 -3.04
C PRO A 15 -16.23 7.15 -2.05
N GLY A 16 -15.66 7.85 -1.06
CA GLY A 16 -14.72 7.27 -0.10
C GLY A 16 -13.30 6.96 -0.64
N ALA A 17 -12.98 7.25 -1.91
CA ALA A 17 -11.65 6.98 -2.50
C ALA A 17 -11.00 8.22 -3.13
N VAL A 18 -9.80 8.57 -2.65
CA VAL A 18 -9.10 9.81 -3.01
C VAL A 18 -7.63 9.53 -3.32
N HIS A 19 -7.16 10.09 -4.44
CA HIS A 19 -5.75 10.17 -4.82
C HIS A 19 -5.23 11.57 -4.51
N VAL A 20 -4.09 11.64 -3.83
CA VAL A 20 -3.36 12.87 -3.50
C VAL A 20 -1.95 12.73 -4.07
N PRO A 21 -1.69 13.32 -5.25
CA PRO A 21 -0.35 13.34 -5.84
C PRO A 21 0.66 14.03 -4.94
N ASP A 22 1.93 13.59 -5.00
CA ASP A 22 3.08 14.29 -4.42
C ASP A 22 2.95 14.58 -2.91
N TRP A 23 2.20 13.73 -2.19
CA TRP A 23 1.87 13.92 -0.78
C TRP A 23 3.07 13.68 0.15
N LEU A 24 3.94 12.73 -0.19
CA LEU A 24 5.22 12.57 0.47
C LEU A 24 6.28 13.44 -0.21
N ASP A 25 6.80 14.42 0.53
CA ASP A 25 7.98 15.15 0.11
C ASP A 25 9.22 14.21 -0.05
N PRO A 26 10.25 14.62 -0.80
CA PRO A 26 11.43 13.78 -1.05
C PRO A 26 12.13 13.27 0.22
N ASP A 27 12.14 14.05 1.31
CA ASP A 27 12.77 13.64 2.57
C ASP A 27 11.98 12.51 3.25
N ARG A 28 10.65 12.62 3.27
CA ARG A 28 9.76 11.57 3.77
C ARG A 28 9.84 10.31 2.92
N GLN A 29 9.94 10.44 1.59
CA GLN A 29 10.13 9.30 0.71
C GLN A 29 11.44 8.56 1.04
N ARG A 30 12.55 9.29 1.23
CA ARG A 30 13.83 8.70 1.63
C ARG A 30 13.79 8.04 3.01
N ALA A 31 13.18 8.70 3.99
CA ALA A 31 13.04 8.16 5.35
C ALA A 31 12.19 6.88 5.36
N LEU A 32 11.06 6.87 4.64
CA LEU A 32 10.20 5.70 4.52
C LEU A 32 10.91 4.56 3.79
N LEU A 33 11.64 4.85 2.71
CA LEU A 33 12.44 3.85 2.00
C LEU A 33 13.54 3.24 2.90
N ALA A 34 14.24 4.06 3.68
CA ALA A 34 15.25 3.59 4.63
C ALA A 34 14.64 2.61 5.65
N ALA A 35 13.49 2.96 6.23
CA ALA A 35 12.75 2.09 7.14
C ALA A 35 12.33 0.78 6.45
N CYS A 36 11.81 0.85 5.22
CA CYS A 36 11.46 -0.34 4.43
C CYS A 36 12.66 -1.26 4.17
N ARG A 37 13.85 -0.71 3.90
CA ARG A 37 15.09 -1.49 3.73
C ARG A 37 15.46 -2.24 5.00
N ASP A 38 15.32 -1.61 6.16
CA ASP A 38 15.62 -2.26 7.43
C ASP A 38 14.56 -3.31 7.80
N TRP A 39 13.29 -3.05 7.52
CA TRP A 39 12.24 -4.06 7.67
C TRP A 39 12.41 -5.23 6.69
N ALA A 40 13.00 -5.03 5.52
CA ALA A 40 13.25 -6.13 4.58
C ALA A 40 14.30 -7.14 5.07
N ARG A 41 15.16 -6.78 6.05
CA ARG A 41 16.20 -7.68 6.57
C ARG A 41 15.60 -8.78 7.47
N PRO A 42 16.15 -10.00 7.47
CA PRO A 42 15.79 -11.02 8.45
C PRO A 42 16.07 -10.60 9.91
N PRO A 43 15.36 -11.16 10.90
CA PRO A 43 14.21 -12.06 10.76
C PRO A 43 12.94 -11.32 10.33
N ALA A 44 11.92 -12.07 9.91
CA ALA A 44 10.62 -11.59 9.43
C ALA A 44 10.73 -10.56 8.28
N GLY A 45 11.73 -10.79 7.41
CA GLY A 45 12.09 -9.89 6.32
C GLY A 45 11.25 -10.09 5.05
N LEU A 46 11.78 -9.60 3.94
CA LEU A 46 11.12 -9.66 2.63
C LEU A 46 10.93 -11.11 2.18
N ARG A 47 9.69 -11.51 1.90
CA ARG A 47 9.36 -12.87 1.46
C ARG A 47 8.57 -12.88 0.16
N THR A 48 8.57 -14.03 -0.51
CA THR A 48 7.67 -14.30 -1.63
C THR A 48 6.45 -15.04 -1.12
N VAL A 49 5.25 -14.52 -1.38
CA VAL A 49 4.00 -15.14 -0.92
C VAL A 49 3.60 -16.27 -1.87
N ARG A 50 3.30 -17.44 -1.30
CA ARG A 50 2.72 -18.57 -2.03
C ARG A 50 1.21 -18.61 -1.80
N THR A 51 0.44 -18.70 -2.88
CA THR A 51 -1.02 -18.76 -2.79
C THR A 51 -1.49 -20.21 -2.60
N PRO A 52 -2.65 -20.44 -1.97
CA PRO A 52 -3.18 -21.78 -1.73
C PRO A 52 -3.37 -22.63 -3.00
N GLY A 53 -3.57 -22.00 -4.15
CA GLY A 53 -3.68 -22.66 -5.46
C GLY A 53 -2.36 -23.05 -6.11
N GLY A 54 -1.24 -22.98 -5.37
CA GLY A 54 0.11 -23.29 -5.89
C GLY A 54 0.75 -22.16 -6.71
N GLY A 55 0.08 -21.01 -6.83
CA GLY A 55 0.63 -19.82 -7.46
C GLY A 55 1.64 -19.11 -6.56
N THR A 56 2.48 -18.27 -7.16
CA THR A 56 3.41 -17.41 -6.43
C THR A 56 3.11 -15.96 -6.77
N MET A 57 2.93 -15.11 -5.76
CA MET A 57 2.82 -13.67 -5.98
C MET A 57 4.16 -13.15 -6.49
N THR A 58 4.13 -12.41 -7.58
CA THR A 58 5.33 -11.80 -8.16
C THR A 58 5.83 -10.63 -7.32
N ALA A 59 4.92 -9.94 -6.63
CA ALA A 59 5.28 -9.00 -5.59
C ALA A 59 5.81 -9.75 -4.35
N ARG A 60 6.90 -9.24 -3.78
CA ARG A 60 7.45 -9.69 -2.50
C ARG A 60 6.92 -8.81 -1.38
N GLN A 61 6.78 -9.35 -0.17
CA GLN A 61 6.09 -8.66 0.92
C GLN A 61 6.85 -8.71 2.25
N VAL A 62 6.79 -7.61 3.00
CA VAL A 62 7.10 -7.52 4.44
C VAL A 62 5.82 -7.11 5.19
N CYS A 63 5.62 -7.66 6.37
CA CYS A 63 4.47 -7.33 7.23
C CYS A 63 4.97 -6.69 8.54
N LEU A 64 4.29 -5.65 9.02
CA LEU A 64 4.50 -5.06 10.33
C LEU A 64 3.22 -5.13 11.16
N GLY A 65 3.37 -5.31 12.47
CA GLY A 65 2.32 -5.41 13.46
C GLY A 65 1.64 -6.77 13.45
N TRP A 66 1.09 -7.15 12.30
CA TRP A 66 0.50 -8.47 12.05
C TRP A 66 1.02 -9.06 10.76
N HIS A 67 1.32 -10.36 10.80
CA HIS A 67 1.74 -11.10 9.64
C HIS A 67 0.54 -11.55 8.83
N TRP A 68 0.31 -10.93 7.68
CA TRP A 68 -0.68 -11.43 6.74
C TRP A 68 -0.17 -12.71 6.07
N HIS A 69 -1.04 -13.72 6.02
CA HIS A 69 -0.91 -14.86 5.13
C HIS A 69 -2.30 -15.13 4.53
N PRO A 70 -2.44 -15.98 3.50
CA PRO A 70 -3.75 -16.21 2.88
C PRO A 70 -4.85 -16.48 3.92
N TYR A 71 -5.86 -15.60 3.94
CA TYR A 71 -7.08 -15.63 4.76
C TYR A 71 -6.94 -15.31 6.26
N ALA A 72 -5.76 -14.91 6.76
CA ALA A 72 -5.61 -14.61 8.18
C ALA A 72 -4.39 -13.75 8.51
N TYR A 73 -4.41 -13.26 9.76
CA TYR A 73 -3.32 -12.55 10.40
C TYR A 73 -2.74 -13.37 11.55
N ALA A 74 -1.41 -13.37 11.68
CA ALA A 74 -0.68 -14.07 12.74
C ALA A 74 0.34 -13.14 13.42
N ARG A 75 0.84 -13.55 14.59
CA ARG A 75 1.93 -12.85 15.30
C ARG A 75 3.32 -13.32 14.88
N THR A 76 3.39 -14.34 14.03
CA THR A 76 4.63 -14.94 13.51
C THR A 76 4.53 -15.13 12.00
N VAL A 77 5.69 -15.24 11.35
CA VAL A 77 5.80 -15.48 9.90
C VAL A 77 5.57 -16.96 9.60
N VAL A 78 4.31 -17.40 9.73
CA VAL A 78 3.88 -18.81 9.66
C VAL A 78 4.19 -19.49 8.32
N ASP A 79 4.35 -18.73 7.25
CA ASP A 79 4.68 -19.18 5.90
C ASP A 79 6.11 -18.78 5.46
N GLY A 80 7.00 -18.52 6.42
CA GLY A 80 8.38 -18.09 6.18
C GLY A 80 9.37 -18.62 7.21
N ASP A 81 10.11 -17.73 7.86
CA ASP A 81 11.18 -18.07 8.81
C ASP A 81 10.68 -18.43 10.22
N GLY A 82 9.37 -18.36 10.47
CA GLY A 82 8.75 -18.65 11.77
C GLY A 82 9.01 -17.58 12.85
N GLY A 83 9.75 -16.52 12.54
CA GLY A 83 10.07 -15.44 13.47
C GLY A 83 8.85 -14.62 13.87
N PRO A 84 8.91 -13.84 14.97
CA PRO A 84 7.87 -12.88 15.30
C PRO A 84 7.77 -11.81 14.22
N VAL A 85 6.54 -11.39 13.89
CA VAL A 85 6.33 -10.26 12.98
C VAL A 85 6.97 -8.99 13.54
N LYS A 86 7.48 -8.13 12.67
CA LYS A 86 8.08 -6.86 13.07
C LYS A 86 7.04 -5.98 13.75
N PRO A 87 7.42 -5.19 14.77
CA PRO A 87 6.47 -4.29 15.44
C PRO A 87 5.95 -3.23 14.47
N PHE A 88 4.70 -2.80 14.68
CA PHE A 88 4.15 -1.65 13.98
C PHE A 88 4.67 -0.35 14.61
N PRO A 89 5.36 0.54 13.86
CA PRO A 89 5.89 1.78 14.43
C PRO A 89 4.79 2.83 14.68
N ALA A 90 4.82 3.48 15.84
CA ALA A 90 3.84 4.53 16.19
C ALA A 90 3.80 5.68 15.17
N TRP A 91 4.96 6.13 14.70
CA TRP A 91 5.06 7.20 13.70
C TRP A 91 4.38 6.84 12.37
N LEU A 92 4.32 5.56 12.01
CA LEU A 92 3.64 5.09 10.81
C LEU A 92 2.12 5.14 11.00
N GLY A 93 1.64 4.85 12.20
CA GLY A 93 0.23 5.05 12.57
C GLY A 93 -0.16 6.53 12.52
N ASP A 94 0.71 7.42 13.01
CA ASP A 94 0.50 8.86 12.93
C ASP A 94 0.51 9.36 11.48
N LEU A 95 1.32 8.75 10.61
CA LEU A 95 1.32 9.03 9.17
C LEU A 95 0.01 8.58 8.53
N GLY A 96 -0.49 7.40 8.88
CA GLY A 96 -1.79 6.89 8.41
C GLY A 96 -2.97 7.80 8.80
N ARG A 97 -3.02 8.27 10.06
CA ARG A 97 -4.07 9.22 10.49
C ARG A 97 -4.02 10.55 9.74
N ARG A 98 -2.81 11.06 9.49
CA ARG A 98 -2.60 12.27 8.66
C ARG A 98 -3.08 12.05 7.23
N ALA A 99 -2.71 10.93 6.62
CA ALA A 99 -3.14 10.57 5.28
C ALA A 99 -4.67 10.53 5.15
N VAL A 100 -5.39 9.92 6.11
CA VAL A 100 -6.86 9.94 6.11
C VAL A 100 -7.42 11.34 6.31
N THR A 101 -6.83 12.12 7.22
CA THR A 101 -7.26 13.51 7.46
C THR A 101 -7.16 14.34 6.18
N ASP A 102 -6.06 14.24 5.46
CA ASP A 102 -5.81 15.02 4.24
C ASP A 102 -6.66 14.52 3.05
N ALA A 103 -6.94 13.23 2.98
CA ALA A 103 -7.69 12.64 1.87
C ALA A 103 -9.21 12.73 2.06
N LEU A 104 -9.71 12.29 3.22
CA LEU A 104 -11.14 12.10 3.53
C LEU A 104 -11.69 13.11 4.57
N GLY A 105 -10.81 13.88 5.21
CA GLY A 105 -11.18 14.88 6.21
C GLY A 105 -11.02 14.39 7.66
N PRO A 106 -11.01 15.31 8.64
CA PRO A 106 -10.72 14.99 10.04
C PRO A 106 -11.75 14.08 10.70
N ALA A 107 -13.01 14.10 10.25
CA ALA A 107 -14.07 13.23 10.77
C ALA A 107 -13.76 11.75 10.49
N ALA A 108 -13.24 11.43 9.30
CA ALA A 108 -12.86 10.08 8.91
C ALA A 108 -11.60 9.56 9.62
N ALA A 109 -10.78 10.47 10.17
CA ALA A 109 -9.54 10.13 10.87
C ALA A 109 -9.74 9.85 12.38
N GLY A 110 -10.93 10.10 12.91
CA GLY A 110 -11.24 9.94 14.33
C GLY A 110 -11.08 8.49 14.81
N GLY A 111 -10.34 8.30 15.91
CA GLY A 111 -10.23 6.98 16.57
C GLY A 111 -9.45 5.91 15.81
N LEU A 112 -8.84 6.23 14.66
CA LEU A 112 -8.08 5.26 13.88
C LEU A 112 -6.81 4.81 14.62
N SER A 113 -6.67 3.49 14.79
CA SER A 113 -5.49 2.87 15.39
C SER A 113 -4.86 1.88 14.41
N TYR A 114 -4.17 2.40 13.40
CA TYR A 114 -3.41 1.57 12.46
C TYR A 114 -2.41 0.69 13.20
N ASP A 115 -2.45 -0.61 12.91
CA ASP A 115 -1.62 -1.62 13.53
C ASP A 115 -1.14 -2.70 12.54
N ILE A 116 -1.44 -2.52 11.25
CA ILE A 116 -0.95 -3.36 10.15
C ILE A 116 -0.27 -2.47 9.12
N ALA A 117 0.93 -2.85 8.70
CA ALA A 117 1.51 -2.36 7.45
C ALA A 117 1.94 -3.54 6.57
N LEU A 118 1.46 -3.57 5.32
CA LEU A 118 1.95 -4.46 4.29
C LEU A 118 2.82 -3.67 3.32
N ILE A 119 4.10 -4.02 3.26
CA ILE A 119 5.05 -3.44 2.31
C ILE A 119 5.21 -4.38 1.14
N ASN A 120 4.72 -3.99 -0.03
CA ASN A 120 4.80 -4.76 -1.27
C ASN A 120 5.90 -4.20 -2.17
N PHE A 121 6.86 -5.03 -2.55
CA PHE A 121 7.90 -4.75 -3.54
C PHE A 121 7.56 -5.39 -4.89
N TYR A 122 7.59 -4.58 -5.94
CA TYR A 122 7.34 -4.96 -7.32
C TYR A 122 8.62 -4.72 -8.12
N ASP A 123 9.13 -5.76 -8.78
CA ASP A 123 10.08 -5.58 -9.86
C ASP A 123 9.35 -5.14 -11.15
N ALA A 124 10.10 -5.03 -12.26
CA ALA A 124 9.59 -4.55 -13.53
C ALA A 124 8.41 -5.37 -14.10
N ASP A 125 8.38 -6.68 -13.84
CA ASP A 125 7.39 -7.61 -14.38
C ASP A 125 6.31 -7.97 -13.35
N ALA A 126 6.45 -7.50 -12.11
CA ALA A 126 5.53 -7.81 -11.04
C ALA A 126 4.16 -7.14 -11.25
N ARG A 127 3.11 -7.91 -10.97
CA ARG A 127 1.71 -7.48 -11.07
C ARG A 127 0.91 -8.05 -9.92
N MET A 128 -0.19 -7.37 -9.62
CA MET A 128 -1.15 -7.79 -8.61
C MET A 128 -2.54 -7.75 -9.22
N GLY A 129 -3.17 -8.92 -9.31
CA GLY A 129 -4.53 -9.04 -9.81
C GLY A 129 -5.53 -8.30 -8.91
N MET A 130 -6.75 -8.10 -9.43
CA MET A 130 -7.84 -7.52 -8.65
C MET A 130 -8.03 -8.30 -7.35
N HIS A 131 -8.06 -7.64 -6.22
CA HIS A 131 -8.30 -8.22 -4.90
C HIS A 131 -8.94 -7.17 -4.00
N ARG A 132 -9.39 -7.57 -2.82
CA ARG A 132 -9.93 -6.65 -1.83
C ARG A 132 -9.25 -6.94 -0.49
N ASP A 133 -9.18 -5.92 0.33
CA ASP A 133 -8.61 -5.98 1.67
C ASP A 133 -9.75 -6.29 2.65
N ALA A 134 -10.01 -7.58 2.88
CA ALA A 134 -11.19 -8.06 3.61
C ALA A 134 -10.86 -9.01 4.77
N ASP A 135 -9.58 -9.19 5.08
CA ASP A 135 -9.15 -10.08 6.18
C ASP A 135 -9.15 -9.34 7.54
N GLU A 136 -9.35 -8.01 7.54
CA GLU A 136 -9.46 -7.20 8.76
C GLU A 136 -10.88 -7.22 9.34
N LYS A 137 -11.00 -7.11 10.67
CA LYS A 137 -12.25 -6.88 11.42
C LYS A 137 -12.50 -5.39 11.67
N SER A 138 -12.17 -4.55 10.70
CA SER A 138 -12.36 -3.10 10.77
C SER A 138 -12.74 -2.53 9.42
N ASP A 139 -13.65 -1.58 9.45
CA ASP A 139 -14.10 -0.75 8.32
C ASP A 139 -13.23 0.51 8.12
N ALA A 140 -12.21 0.71 8.96
CA ALA A 140 -11.30 1.85 8.88
C ALA A 140 -10.66 1.99 7.48
N PRO A 141 -10.45 3.22 6.97
CA PRO A 141 -9.88 3.43 5.64
C PRO A 141 -8.52 2.75 5.44
N VAL A 142 -8.29 2.25 4.24
CA VAL A 142 -6.97 1.76 3.80
C VAL A 142 -6.17 2.94 3.27
N VAL A 143 -4.94 3.09 3.75
CA VAL A 143 -3.97 4.09 3.28
C VAL A 143 -2.90 3.38 2.46
N SER A 144 -2.63 3.87 1.25
CA SER A 144 -1.66 3.30 0.31
C SER A 144 -0.67 4.38 -0.11
N LEU A 145 0.60 4.20 0.25
CA LEU A 145 1.71 5.11 -0.10
C LEU A 145 2.56 4.47 -1.20
N SER A 146 2.92 5.23 -2.23
CA SER A 146 3.72 4.74 -3.36
C SER A 146 5.14 5.33 -3.35
N LEU A 147 6.14 4.50 -3.63
CA LEU A 147 7.54 4.89 -3.77
C LEU A 147 8.18 4.18 -4.98
N GLY A 148 9.07 4.86 -5.69
CA GLY A 148 9.80 4.28 -6.82
C GLY A 148 9.03 4.33 -8.13
N ASP A 149 9.13 3.26 -8.91
CA ASP A 149 8.56 3.20 -10.25
C ASP A 149 7.04 3.43 -10.23
N THR A 150 6.58 4.23 -11.19
CA THR A 150 5.18 4.52 -11.46
C THR A 150 4.42 3.23 -11.77
N CYS A 151 3.16 3.13 -11.34
CA CYS A 151 2.28 2.02 -11.73
C CYS A 151 0.92 2.49 -12.23
N VAL A 152 0.29 1.64 -13.04
CA VAL A 152 -1.17 1.69 -13.20
C VAL A 152 -1.79 1.01 -11.99
N PHE A 153 -2.54 1.76 -11.21
CA PHE A 153 -3.39 1.27 -10.14
C PHE A 153 -4.84 1.20 -10.64
N ARG A 154 -5.40 0.00 -10.69
CA ARG A 154 -6.78 -0.23 -11.10
C ARG A 154 -7.67 -0.25 -9.88
N PHE A 155 -8.60 0.70 -9.78
CA PHE A 155 -9.56 0.81 -8.69
C PHE A 155 -10.98 0.50 -9.19
N GLY A 156 -11.59 -0.55 -8.67
CA GLY A 156 -12.87 -1.11 -9.09
C GLY A 156 -14.02 -0.74 -8.18
N ASN A 157 -15.01 -1.63 -8.13
CA ASN A 157 -16.21 -1.54 -7.29
C ASN A 157 -16.17 -2.58 -6.17
N THR A 158 -17.17 -2.61 -5.28
CA THR A 158 -17.26 -3.54 -4.14
C THR A 158 -17.93 -4.87 -4.48
N GLU A 159 -18.57 -5.00 -5.65
CA GLU A 159 -19.43 -6.13 -6.02
C GLU A 159 -18.65 -7.20 -6.80
N THR A 160 -17.85 -6.80 -7.78
CA THR A 160 -17.17 -7.69 -8.73
C THR A 160 -15.71 -7.31 -8.98
N ARG A 161 -14.91 -8.32 -9.34
CA ARG A 161 -13.51 -8.17 -9.79
C ARG A 161 -13.40 -7.57 -11.20
N THR A 162 -14.52 -7.37 -11.90
CA THR A 162 -14.60 -6.87 -13.27
C THR A 162 -15.03 -5.40 -13.31
N LYS A 163 -15.29 -4.88 -14.53
CA LYS A 163 -15.76 -3.50 -14.73
C LYS A 163 -17.07 -3.22 -13.96
N PRO A 164 -17.34 -1.96 -13.56
CA PRO A 164 -16.53 -0.77 -13.82
C PRO A 164 -15.29 -0.68 -12.92
N TYR A 165 -14.21 -0.14 -13.48
CA TYR A 165 -13.00 0.27 -12.77
C TYR A 165 -12.42 1.53 -13.41
N GLN A 166 -11.65 2.29 -12.63
CA GLN A 166 -10.84 3.41 -13.08
C GLN A 166 -9.35 3.07 -12.89
N ASP A 167 -8.55 3.34 -13.92
CA ASP A 167 -7.10 3.22 -13.83
C ASP A 167 -6.53 4.59 -13.44
N VAL A 168 -5.70 4.61 -12.40
CA VAL A 168 -5.03 5.79 -11.86
C VAL A 168 -3.53 5.55 -11.92
N GLU A 169 -2.78 6.51 -12.44
CA GLU A 169 -1.32 6.44 -12.40
C GLU A 169 -0.83 6.88 -11.02
N LEU A 170 -0.15 5.99 -10.30
CA LEU A 170 0.48 6.29 -9.02
C LEU A 170 1.99 6.39 -9.20
N ARG A 171 2.55 7.56 -8.90
CA ARG A 171 3.98 7.86 -8.95
C ARG A 171 4.61 7.81 -7.56
N SER A 172 5.94 7.89 -7.51
CA SER A 172 6.67 8.03 -6.25
C SER A 172 6.18 9.26 -5.48
N GLY A 173 5.81 9.07 -4.22
CA GLY A 173 5.31 10.11 -3.35
C GLY A 173 3.78 10.22 -3.28
N ASP A 174 3.06 9.52 -4.15
CA ASP A 174 1.60 9.58 -4.18
C ASP A 174 0.97 8.85 -3.00
N LEU A 175 -0.12 9.45 -2.51
CA LEU A 175 -1.03 8.87 -1.53
C LEU A 175 -2.33 8.47 -2.22
N PHE A 176 -2.83 7.28 -1.88
CA PHE A 176 -4.19 6.85 -2.22
C PHE A 176 -4.88 6.34 -0.96
N VAL A 177 -6.07 6.86 -0.66
CA VAL A 177 -6.87 6.43 0.50
C VAL A 177 -8.23 5.96 0.02
N PHE A 178 -8.69 4.81 0.51
CA PHE A 178 -10.05 4.34 0.28
C PHE A 178 -10.68 3.79 1.56
N GLY A 179 -11.86 4.31 1.89
CA GLY A 179 -12.67 3.95 3.05
C GLY A 179 -14.16 4.00 2.72
N ASP A 180 -15.00 3.97 3.75
CA ASP A 180 -16.47 4.09 3.66
C ASP A 180 -17.05 3.18 2.56
N GLU A 181 -17.77 3.73 1.58
CA GLU A 181 -18.41 2.96 0.50
C GLU A 181 -17.39 2.22 -0.38
N SER A 182 -16.15 2.69 -0.40
CA SER A 182 -15.04 2.12 -1.16
C SER A 182 -14.13 1.20 -0.34
N ARG A 183 -14.38 1.01 0.96
CA ARG A 183 -13.49 0.25 1.87
C ARG A 183 -13.17 -1.16 1.37
N LEU A 184 -14.14 -1.82 0.75
CA LEU A 184 -14.02 -3.19 0.22
C LEU A 184 -13.91 -3.24 -1.31
N ALA A 185 -13.54 -2.14 -1.95
CA ALA A 185 -13.42 -2.07 -3.40
C ALA A 185 -12.31 -3.00 -3.91
N TYR A 186 -12.62 -3.74 -4.98
CA TYR A 186 -11.61 -4.51 -5.68
C TYR A 186 -10.59 -3.59 -6.32
N HIS A 187 -9.30 -3.86 -6.14
CA HIS A 187 -8.22 -3.07 -6.72
C HIS A 187 -7.00 -3.93 -7.06
N GLY A 188 -6.08 -3.40 -7.86
CA GLY A 188 -4.89 -4.13 -8.26
C GLY A 188 -3.86 -3.27 -8.98
N VAL A 189 -2.73 -3.89 -9.30
CA VAL A 189 -1.62 -3.26 -10.03
C VAL A 189 -1.38 -4.07 -11.31
N PRO A 190 -2.10 -3.76 -12.41
CA PRO A 190 -1.92 -4.46 -13.68
C PRO A 190 -0.54 -4.21 -14.33
N ARG A 191 0.11 -3.08 -14.05
CA ARG A 191 1.37 -2.69 -14.71
C ARG A 191 2.23 -1.78 -13.84
N VAL A 192 3.54 -2.01 -13.87
CA VAL A 192 4.60 -1.09 -13.39
C VAL A 192 5.35 -0.54 -14.61
N TYR A 193 5.82 0.71 -14.54
CA TYR A 193 6.62 1.36 -15.56
C TYR A 193 8.08 1.47 -15.09
N PRO A 194 8.96 0.55 -15.50
CA PRO A 194 10.33 0.51 -15.00
C PRO A 194 11.13 1.76 -15.38
N GLY A 195 12.01 2.21 -14.47
CA GLY A 195 12.91 3.34 -14.73
C GLY A 195 12.23 4.72 -14.63
N THR A 196 11.08 4.78 -13.97
CA THR A 196 10.34 6.03 -13.73
C THR A 196 10.51 6.55 -12.30
N ALA A 197 11.15 5.76 -11.42
CA ALA A 197 11.52 6.19 -10.08
C ALA A 197 12.39 7.47 -10.10
N PRO A 198 12.19 8.42 -9.16
CA PRO A 198 13.10 9.55 -8.99
C PRO A 198 14.53 9.06 -8.71
N PRO A 199 15.55 9.46 -9.50
CA PRO A 199 16.92 8.97 -9.33
C PRO A 199 17.47 9.17 -7.91
N GLU A 200 17.14 10.30 -7.28
CA GLU A 200 17.55 10.69 -5.93
C GLU A 200 16.96 9.82 -4.82
N LEU A 201 15.88 9.08 -5.10
CA LEU A 201 15.32 8.10 -4.17
C LEU A 201 16.20 6.85 -4.08
N GLY A 202 16.96 6.53 -5.14
CA GLY A 202 17.87 5.40 -5.18
C GLY A 202 17.17 4.04 -5.04
N LEU A 203 15.92 3.94 -5.49
CA LEU A 203 15.13 2.70 -5.55
C LEU A 203 14.99 2.26 -7.01
N THR A 204 15.27 0.98 -7.28
CA THR A 204 14.91 0.32 -8.54
C THR A 204 13.70 -0.58 -8.29
N GLY A 205 12.66 -0.44 -9.12
CA GLY A 205 11.37 -1.06 -8.88
C GLY A 205 10.42 -0.15 -8.09
N ARG A 206 9.31 -0.73 -7.65
CA ARG A 206 8.26 -0.02 -6.91
C ARG A 206 8.07 -0.63 -5.52
N LEU A 207 7.88 0.25 -4.53
CA LEU A 207 7.38 -0.10 -3.21
C LEU A 207 6.00 0.50 -2.99
N ASN A 208 5.17 -0.25 -2.28
CA ASN A 208 3.90 0.24 -1.76
C ASN A 208 3.79 -0.11 -0.28
N VAL A 209 3.46 0.89 0.55
CA VAL A 209 3.21 0.70 1.97
C VAL A 209 1.72 0.90 2.21
N THR A 210 1.04 -0.19 2.55
CA THR A 210 -0.41 -0.19 2.81
C THR A 210 -0.68 -0.31 4.29
N LEU A 211 -1.34 0.68 4.88
CA LEU A 211 -1.70 0.72 6.29
C LEU A 211 -3.16 0.33 6.49
N ARG A 212 -3.41 -0.53 7.47
CA ARG A 212 -4.75 -1.02 7.82
C ARG A 212 -4.93 -1.10 9.34
N VAL A 213 -6.19 -1.12 9.76
CA VAL A 213 -6.59 -1.38 11.15
C VAL A 213 -7.11 -2.80 11.20
N SER A 214 -6.57 -3.62 12.09
CA SER A 214 -6.93 -5.05 12.20
C SER A 214 -8.31 -5.26 12.80
N GLY A 215 -8.69 -4.47 13.81
CA GLY A 215 -9.86 -4.74 14.67
C GLY A 215 -9.70 -5.98 15.56
N LEU A 216 -8.47 -6.44 15.80
CA LEU A 216 -8.13 -7.64 16.58
C LEU A 216 -7.63 -7.34 17.99
#